data_AF-A0A353WQQ0-F1
#
_entry.id   AF-A0A353WQQ0-F1
#
_cell.length_a   1.000
_cell.length_b   1.000
_cell.length_c   1.000
_cell.angle_alpha   90.00
_cell.angle_beta   90.00
_cell.angle_gamma   90.00
#
_symmetry.space_group_name_H-M   'P 1'
#
loop_
_entity.id
_entity.type
_entity.pdbx_description
1 polymer ?
#
loop_
_entity_poly.entity_id
_entity_poly.type
_entity_poly.pdbx_seq_one_letter_code
_entity_poly.pdbx_strand_id
1 'polypeptide(L)'
;MILSLLYVLLSGIALPVGGIQMQYLWRNQLGDVYSLGLGSAACLGAAAATMSGWCSLTVGSFICTLICTLVCFLVTLKVSTKNLITFGIIFGTFIGSLGTIVVTNAPNSDLLKQYYLW
;
A
#
# COMPACT_ATOMS: atom_id res chain seq x y z
N MET A 1 -1.78 25.57 6.99
CA MET A 1 -3.10 25.27 7.59
C MET A 1 -4.12 24.83 6.53
N ILE A 2 -4.41 25.64 5.50
CA ILE A 2 -5.35 25.29 4.42
C ILE A 2 -4.95 24.00 3.67
N LEU A 3 -3.66 23.84 3.33
CA LEU A 3 -3.18 22.65 2.60
C LEU A 3 -3.38 21.36 3.40
N SER A 4 -3.08 21.37 4.70
CA SER A 4 -3.27 20.23 5.59
C SER A 4 -4.74 19.85 5.72
N LEU A 5 -5.64 20.85 5.80
CA LEU A 5 -7.08 20.64 5.82
C LEU A 5 -7.55 19.96 4.53
N LEU A 6 -7.04 20.41 3.38
CA LEU A 6 -7.33 19.80 2.09
C LEU A 6 -6.89 18.33 2.04
N TYR A 7 -5.69 18.00 2.51
CA TYR A 7 -5.22 16.61 2.56
C TYR A 7 -6.11 15.71 3.42
N VAL A 8 -6.52 16.19 4.60
CA VAL A 8 -7.41 15.45 5.49
C VAL A 8 -8.78 15.23 4.86
N LEU A 9 -9.34 16.24 4.19
CA LEU A 9 -10.63 16.10 3.50
C LEU A 9 -10.53 15.12 2.33
N LEU A 10 -9.47 15.21 1.52
CA LEU A 10 -9.27 14.32 0.38
C LEU A 10 -9.05 12.87 0.82
N SER A 11 -8.20 12.61 1.82
CA SER A 11 -8.00 11.25 2.35
C SER A 11 -9.26 10.73 3.04
N GLY A 12 -9.96 11.58 3.79
CA GLY A 12 -11.21 11.25 4.48
C GLY A 12 -12.37 10.92 3.54
N ILE A 13 -12.37 11.41 2.30
CA ILE A 13 -13.34 11.02 1.27
C ILE A 13 -12.84 9.80 0.48
N ALA A 14 -11.56 9.77 0.12
CA ALA A 14 -11.01 8.72 -0.73
C ALA A 14 -11.06 7.33 -0.06
N LEU A 15 -10.74 7.24 1.23
CA LEU A 15 -10.70 5.96 1.94
C LEU A 15 -12.10 5.32 2.06
N PRO A 16 -13.17 6.01 2.51
CA PRO A 16 -14.50 5.42 2.56
C PRO A 16 -15.07 5.08 1.18
N VAL A 17 -14.86 5.94 0.18
CA VAL A 17 -15.34 5.68 -1.19
C VAL A 17 -14.66 4.42 -1.76
N GLY A 18 -13.34 4.30 -1.60
CA GLY A 18 -12.61 3.10 -2.00
C GLY A 18 -13.07 1.85 -1.24
N GLY A 19 -13.33 1.96 0.07
CA GLY A 19 -13.83 0.86 0.88
C GLY A 19 -15.18 0.33 0.39
N ILE A 20 -16.15 1.22 0.16
CA ILE A 20 -17.48 0.86 -0.35
C ILE A 20 -17.38 0.20 -1.74
N GLN A 21 -16.49 0.72 -2.61
CA GLN A 21 -16.24 0.12 -3.93
C GLN A 21 -15.71 -1.32 -3.82
N MET A 22 -14.75 -1.57 -2.92
CA MET A 22 -14.21 -2.91 -2.71
C MET A 22 -15.22 -3.87 -2.08
N GLN A 23 -16.02 -3.41 -1.13
CA GLN A 23 -17.09 -4.23 -0.55
C GLN A 23 -18.11 -4.67 -1.59
N TYR A 24 -18.47 -3.77 -2.51
CA TYR A 24 -19.36 -4.08 -3.63
C TYR A 24 -18.72 -5.06 -4.63
N LEU A 25 -17.47 -4.79 -5.02
CA LEU A 25 -16.73 -5.63 -5.98
C LEU A 25 -16.56 -7.07 -5.46
N TRP A 26 -16.24 -7.22 -4.18
CA TRP A 26 -16.06 -8.54 -3.55
C TRP A 26 -17.34 -9.17 -3.04
N ARG A 27 -18.46 -8.43 -3.04
CA ARG A 27 -19.72 -8.86 -2.43
C ARG A 27 -19.51 -9.33 -0.99
N ASN A 28 -18.65 -8.62 -0.26
CA ASN A 28 -18.22 -8.96 1.09
C ASN A 28 -17.96 -7.68 1.90
N GLN A 29 -18.60 -7.55 3.07
CA GLN A 29 -18.48 -6.38 3.94
C GLN A 29 -17.08 -6.23 4.57
N LEU A 30 -16.30 -7.32 4.62
CA LEU A 30 -14.91 -7.28 5.07
C LEU A 30 -13.95 -6.77 3.99
N GLY A 31 -14.46 -6.41 2.82
CA GLY A 31 -13.65 -5.89 1.74
C GLY A 31 -13.13 -4.49 2.04
N ASP A 32 -11.82 -4.32 1.89
CA ASP A 32 -11.14 -3.05 2.10
C ASP A 32 -10.13 -2.79 0.97
N VAL A 33 -9.82 -1.52 0.73
CA VAL A 33 -8.85 -1.05 -0.28
C VAL A 33 -7.48 -1.69 -0.06
N TYR A 34 -7.13 -1.96 1.19
CA TYR A 34 -5.85 -2.56 1.54
C TYR A 34 -5.78 -4.07 1.33
N SER A 35 -6.89 -4.79 1.14
CA SER A 35 -6.83 -6.27 1.09
C SER A 35 -6.20 -6.82 -0.20
N LEU A 36 -5.91 -5.97 -1.19
CA LEU A 36 -5.11 -6.31 -2.38
C LEU A 36 -3.60 -6.21 -2.15
N GLY A 37 -3.14 -5.84 -0.96
CA GLY A 37 -1.72 -5.66 -0.67
C GLY A 37 -1.16 -4.29 -1.03
N LEU A 38 -2.01 -3.35 -1.47
CA LEU A 38 -1.62 -1.98 -1.83
C LEU A 38 -0.98 -1.23 -0.65
N GLY A 39 -1.49 -1.44 0.56
CA GLY A 39 -0.91 -0.86 1.78
C GLY A 39 0.49 -1.40 2.05
N SER A 40 0.68 -2.71 1.93
CA SER A 40 2.00 -3.34 2.08
C SER A 40 3.00 -2.83 1.02
N ALA A 41 2.55 -2.59 -0.20
CA ALA A 41 3.38 -2.01 -1.26
C ALA A 41 3.77 -0.54 -0.96
N ALA A 42 2.83 0.26 -0.47
CA ALA A 42 3.13 1.62 -0.01
C ALA A 42 4.22 1.61 1.08
N CYS A 43 4.09 0.71 2.06
CA CYS A 43 5.07 0.52 3.12
C CYS A 43 6.43 0.05 2.61
N LEU A 44 6.49 -0.93 1.70
CA LEU A 44 7.74 -1.36 1.08
C LEU A 44 8.43 -0.21 0.33
N GLY A 45 7.67 0.57 -0.44
CA GLY A 45 8.18 1.73 -1.17
C GLY A 45 8.70 2.83 -0.25
N ALA A 46 7.99 3.11 0.85
CA ALA A 46 8.43 4.04 1.89
C ALA A 46 9.68 3.54 2.62
N ALA A 47 9.75 2.25 2.98
CA ALA A 47 10.91 1.64 3.60
C ALA A 47 12.14 1.74 2.68
N ALA A 48 12.00 1.34 1.41
CA ALA A 48 13.07 1.43 0.42
C ALA A 48 13.53 2.89 0.23
N ALA A 49 12.61 3.86 0.21
CA ALA A 49 12.93 5.29 0.15
C ALA A 49 13.69 5.81 1.35
N THR A 50 13.27 5.43 2.54
CA THR A 50 13.91 5.87 3.77
C THR A 50 15.31 5.27 3.92
N MET A 51 15.49 3.99 3.57
CA MET A 51 16.77 3.31 3.78
C MET A 51 17.82 3.58 2.69
N SER A 52 17.39 3.75 1.43
CA SER A 52 18.33 4.02 0.31
C SER A 52 18.58 5.50 0.06
N GLY A 53 17.71 6.40 0.54
CA GLY A 53 17.84 7.85 0.34
C GLY A 53 17.64 8.31 -1.12
N TRP A 54 17.26 7.41 -2.04
CA TRP A 54 17.09 7.68 -3.46
C TRP A 54 15.97 8.69 -3.82
N CYS A 55 14.91 8.79 -3.01
CA CYS A 55 13.76 9.66 -3.25
C CYS A 55 12.99 9.97 -1.96
N SER A 56 12.02 10.88 -2.03
CA SER A 56 11.10 11.18 -0.92
C SER A 56 10.17 9.99 -0.62
N LEU A 57 9.81 9.80 0.66
CA LEU A 57 8.91 8.75 1.14
C LEU A 57 7.60 8.68 0.34
N THR A 58 6.99 9.83 0.04
CA THR A 58 5.72 9.91 -0.70
C THR A 58 5.88 9.42 -2.14
N VAL A 59 7.01 9.69 -2.77
CA VAL A 59 7.28 9.27 -4.15
C VAL A 59 7.55 7.77 -4.19
N GLY A 60 8.38 7.26 -3.28
CA GLY A 60 8.69 5.83 -3.19
C GLY A 60 7.45 4.98 -2.91
N SER A 61 6.62 5.38 -1.94
CA SER A 61 5.34 4.72 -1.65
C SER A 61 4.37 4.77 -2.82
N PHE A 62 4.25 5.91 -3.51
CA PHE A 62 3.38 6.05 -4.67
C PHE A 62 3.81 5.13 -5.84
N ILE A 63 5.10 5.11 -6.19
CA ILE A 63 5.61 4.25 -7.27
C ILE A 63 5.37 2.77 -6.95
N CYS A 64 5.68 2.33 -5.73
CA CYS A 64 5.51 0.93 -5.36
C CYS A 64 4.02 0.53 -5.35
N THR A 65 3.14 1.41 -4.86
CA THR A 65 1.69 1.20 -4.91
C THR A 65 1.16 1.15 -6.34
N LEU A 66 1.67 2.00 -7.24
CA LEU A 66 1.29 2.00 -8.66
C LEU A 66 1.69 0.68 -9.33
N ILE A 67 2.92 0.20 -9.09
CA ILE A 67 3.39 -1.09 -9.60
C ILE A 67 2.50 -2.23 -9.06
N CYS A 68 2.21 -2.25 -7.76
CA CYS A 68 1.32 -3.23 -7.14
C CYS A 68 -0.08 -3.21 -7.79
N THR A 69 -0.63 -2.02 -8.03
CA THR A 69 -1.94 -1.85 -8.69
C THR A 69 -1.93 -2.41 -10.10
N LEU A 70 -0.88 -2.14 -10.89
CA LEU A 70 -0.73 -2.68 -12.24
C LEU A 70 -0.64 -4.20 -12.24
N VAL A 71 0.12 -4.79 -11.30
CA VAL A 71 0.22 -6.25 -11.16
C VAL A 71 -1.16 -6.84 -10.82
N CYS A 72 -1.87 -6.28 -9.84
CA CYS A 72 -3.22 -6.73 -9.50
C CYS A 72 -4.19 -6.60 -10.69
N PHE A 73 -4.13 -5.50 -11.44
CA PHE A 73 -4.93 -5.30 -12.65
C PHE A 73 -4.67 -6.38 -13.71
N LEU A 74 -3.40 -6.68 -14.01
CA LEU A 74 -3.06 -7.74 -14.96
C LEU A 74 -3.56 -9.12 -14.52
N VAL A 75 -3.54 -9.41 -13.22
CA VAL A 75 -4.08 -10.67 -12.67
C VAL A 75 -5.59 -10.75 -12.85
N THR A 76 -6.31 -9.63 -12.76
CA THR A 76 -7.77 -9.60 -12.99
C THR A 76 -8.16 -10.05 -14.39
N LEU A 77 -7.28 -9.86 -15.40
CA LEU A 77 -7.54 -10.29 -16.77
C LEU A 77 -7.52 -11.81 -16.95
N LYS A 78 -6.97 -12.54 -15.98
CA LYS A 78 -6.76 -14.00 -16.04
C LYS A 78 -7.55 -14.77 -15.00
N VAL A 79 -8.10 -14.10 -13.99
CA VAL A 79 -8.56 -14.72 -12.75
C VAL A 79 -9.91 -14.14 -12.32
N SER A 80 -10.80 -15.00 -11.79
CA SER A 80 -12.10 -14.57 -11.26
C SER A 80 -11.95 -13.78 -9.96
N THR A 81 -12.95 -12.95 -9.63
CA THR A 81 -12.93 -12.04 -8.47
C THR A 81 -12.64 -12.74 -7.14
N LYS A 82 -13.13 -13.97 -6.92
CA LYS A 82 -12.85 -14.73 -5.68
C LYS A 82 -11.37 -15.09 -5.56
N ASN A 83 -10.76 -15.56 -6.64
CA ASN A 83 -9.36 -15.95 -6.66
C ASN A 83 -8.43 -14.72 -6.58
N LEU A 84 -8.89 -13.56 -7.06
CA LEU A 84 -8.18 -12.29 -6.91
C LEU A 84 -8.01 -11.88 -5.45
N ILE A 85 -9.00 -12.14 -4.58
CA ILE A 85 -8.91 -11.85 -3.15
C ILE A 85 -7.79 -12.68 -2.52
N THR A 86 -7.81 -13.99 -2.76
CA THR A 86 -6.77 -14.90 -2.25
C THR A 86 -5.40 -14.50 -2.74
N PHE A 87 -5.28 -14.14 -4.03
CA PHE A 87 -4.05 -13.60 -4.59
C PHE A 87 -3.61 -12.31 -3.87
N GLY A 88 -4.51 -11.34 -3.69
CA GLY A 88 -4.23 -10.07 -3.02
C GLY A 88 -3.69 -10.24 -1.60
N ILE A 89 -4.27 -11.17 -0.82
CA ILE A 89 -3.81 -11.47 0.53
C ILE A 89 -2.40 -12.10 0.51
N ILE A 90 -2.17 -13.10 -0.34
CA ILE A 90 -0.86 -13.77 -0.47
C ILE A 90 0.20 -12.79 -0.98
N PHE A 91 -0.16 -12.00 -1.99
CA PHE A 91 0.74 -11.01 -2.58
C PHE A 91 1.07 -9.88 -1.60
N GLY A 92 0.07 -9.38 -0.88
CA GLY A 92 0.26 -8.35 0.16
C GLY A 92 1.15 -8.82 1.31
N THR A 93 0.98 -10.06 1.76
CA THR A 93 1.85 -10.66 2.79
C THR A 93 3.27 -10.89 2.27
N PHE A 94 3.44 -11.32 1.02
CA PHE A 94 4.75 -11.42 0.37
C PHE A 94 5.45 -10.07 0.26
N ILE A 95 4.76 -9.01 -0.18
CA ILE A 95 5.34 -7.66 -0.22
C ILE A 95 5.67 -7.15 1.18
N GLY A 96 4.80 -7.42 2.16
CA GLY A 96 5.02 -7.04 3.55
C GLY A 96 6.27 -7.70 4.17
N SER A 97 6.55 -8.95 3.82
CA SER A 97 7.78 -9.62 4.27
C SER A 97 9.03 -9.02 3.63
N LEU A 98 8.98 -8.64 2.34
CA LEU A 98 10.06 -7.86 1.71
C LEU A 98 10.28 -6.52 2.43
N GLY A 99 9.21 -5.81 2.79
CA GLY A 99 9.30 -4.56 3.53
C GLY A 99 9.96 -4.76 4.90
N THR A 100 9.61 -5.84 5.58
CA THR A 100 10.23 -6.23 6.86
C THR A 100 11.73 -6.47 6.71
N ILE A 101 12.16 -7.19 5.66
CA ILE A 101 13.58 -7.41 5.38
C ILE A 101 14.33 -6.07 5.22
N VAL A 102 13.76 -5.14 4.46
CA VAL A 102 14.36 -3.80 4.26
C VAL A 102 14.50 -3.04 5.59
N VAL A 103 13.46 -3.07 6.43
CA VAL A 103 13.45 -2.38 7.73
C VAL A 103 14.43 -3.04 8.72
N THR A 104 14.54 -4.36 8.74
CA THR A 104 15.49 -5.07 9.62
C THR A 104 16.95 -4.81 9.26
N ASN A 105 17.25 -4.47 8.01
CA ASN A 105 18.59 -4.12 7.55
C ASN A 105 18.84 -2.60 7.56
N ALA A 106 18.04 -1.84 8.31
CA ALA A 106 18.18 -0.40 8.39
C ALA A 106 19.56 0.01 8.93
N PRO A 107 20.28 0.90 8.23
CA PRO A 107 21.64 1.31 8.63
C PRO A 107 21.66 2.26 9.83
N ASN A 108 20.55 2.92 10.16
CA ASN A 108 20.49 3.88 11.27
C ASN A 108 19.14 3.83 12.01
N SER A 109 19.19 3.99 13.34
CA SER A 109 18.03 4.03 14.23
C SER A 109 17.11 5.24 13.99
N ASP A 110 17.65 6.38 13.54
CA ASP A 110 16.86 7.57 13.22
C ASP A 110 15.97 7.36 11.99
N LEU A 111 16.49 6.66 10.97
CA LEU A 111 15.73 6.29 9.76
C LEU A 111 14.62 5.30 10.09
N LEU A 112 14.88 4.38 11.02
CA LEU A 112 13.88 3.46 11.54
C LEU A 112 12.72 4.23 12.19
N LYS A 113 13.04 5.21 13.04
CA LYS A 113 12.04 6.05 13.72
C LYS A 113 11.23 6.88 12.72
N GLN A 114 11.88 7.44 11.70
CA GLN A 114 11.20 8.18 10.64
C GLN A 114 10.21 7.29 9.87
N TYR A 115 10.59 6.05 9.56
CA TYR A 115 9.71 5.09 8.89
C TYR A 115 8.53 4.66 9.77
N TYR A 116 8.73 4.42 11.07
CA TYR A 116 7.64 4.01 11.98
C TYR A 116 6.64 5.12 12.31
N LEU A 117 7.02 6.39 12.17
CA LEU A 117 6.14 7.54 12.38
C LEU A 117 5.30 7.89 11.14
N TRP A 118 5.63 7.30 10.00
CA TRP A 118 4.90 7.44 8.74
C TRP A 118 3.78 6.41 8.65
#